data_AF-A0A3A9F7Z7-F1
#
_entry.id   AF-A0A3A9F7Z7-F1
#
_cell.length_a   1.000
_cell.length_b   1.000
_cell.length_c   1.000
_cell.angle_alpha   90.00
_cell.angle_beta   90.00
_cell.angle_gamma   90.00
#
_symmetry.space_group_name_H-M   'P 1'
#
loop_
_entity.id
_entity.type
_entity.pdbx_description
1 polymer ?
#
loop_
_entity_poly.entity_id
_entity_poly.type
_entity_poly.pdbx_seq_one_letter_code
_entity_poly.pdbx_strand_id
1 'polypeptide(L)'
;MDDAFSPSDSTLSDTAQFQEASDPTPSAFDDTDQDFDHQNGEDWENPPEDEIDSLEPDPPSVEINGQVMSVEDLNRSLSFAQQAASEVLQLRQETALLDQYAQLSGMSRQQLLSALNSDLQNAYIQQEALRQGLEPEAFRQHLQIQHQKNLRLAPYRELLDRFPQLHDPANLPQEVAARIQQGIHPVVAYQDYILSQQQASQQILSQQQALRDKCTGSASGLGNGEMDSALSAFLSVFND
;
A
#
# COMPACT_ATOMS: atom_id res chain seq x y z
N MET A 1 49.06 15.69 -20.41
CA MET A 1 49.20 15.09 -21.74
C MET A 1 48.83 13.63 -21.58
N ASP A 2 47.54 13.38 -21.32
CA ASP A 2 46.45 13.30 -22.30
C ASP A 2 46.34 11.84 -22.74
N ASP A 3 45.31 11.15 -22.27
CA ASP A 3 44.46 10.42 -23.20
C ASP A 3 43.06 10.26 -22.59
N ALA A 4 42.15 10.96 -23.26
CA ALA A 4 40.74 11.06 -23.00
C ALA A 4 40.03 9.83 -23.56
N PHE A 5 39.12 9.24 -22.76
CA PHE A 5 38.10 8.35 -23.29
C PHE A 5 36.80 9.15 -23.48
N SER A 6 36.55 9.53 -24.74
CA SER A 6 35.22 9.91 -25.21
C SER A 6 34.39 8.66 -25.50
N PRO A 7 33.10 8.61 -25.10
CA PRO A 7 32.16 7.62 -25.61
C PRO A 7 31.53 8.12 -26.91
N SER A 8 31.63 7.30 -27.96
CA SER A 8 30.94 7.52 -29.23
C SER A 8 29.52 6.96 -29.17
N ASP A 9 28.61 7.84 -29.53
CA ASP A 9 27.26 7.68 -30.04
C ASP A 9 27.04 6.43 -30.94
N SER A 10 25.93 5.74 -30.73
CA SER A 10 25.35 4.76 -31.67
C SER A 10 23.86 4.63 -31.41
N THR A 11 23.11 5.51 -32.04
CA THR A 11 21.69 5.36 -32.34
C THR A 11 21.46 4.14 -33.22
N LEU A 12 20.67 3.17 -32.76
CA LEU A 12 20.00 2.20 -33.63
C LEU A 12 18.53 2.09 -33.22
N SER A 13 17.70 2.73 -34.03
CA SER A 13 16.30 2.37 -34.24
C SER A 13 16.26 0.95 -34.79
N ASP A 14 15.45 0.06 -34.21
CA ASP A 14 14.96 -1.09 -34.96
C ASP A 14 13.53 -1.46 -34.59
N THR A 15 12.79 -1.79 -35.64
CA THR A 15 11.35 -1.97 -35.68
C THR A 15 11.07 -3.47 -35.77
N ALA A 16 10.27 -4.03 -34.85
CA ALA A 16 9.69 -5.37 -35.00
C ALA A 16 8.35 -5.38 -34.26
N GLN A 17 7.22 -5.17 -34.94
CA GLN A 17 6.37 -6.24 -35.48
C GLN A 17 6.27 -7.45 -34.55
N PHE A 18 5.18 -7.53 -33.79
CA PHE A 18 4.69 -8.80 -33.26
C PHE A 18 3.29 -9.05 -33.81
N GLN A 19 3.20 -10.18 -34.51
CA GLN A 19 2.04 -10.71 -35.19
C GLN A 19 1.06 -11.36 -34.21
N GLU A 20 -0.19 -11.21 -34.57
CA GLU A 20 -1.39 -11.94 -34.17
C GLU A 20 -1.23 -13.46 -34.37
N ALA A 21 -1.54 -14.24 -33.34
CA ALA A 21 -1.82 -15.68 -33.45
C ALA A 21 -2.68 -16.17 -32.27
N SER A 22 -3.99 -16.18 -32.50
CA SER A 22 -4.90 -17.32 -32.30
C SER A 22 -4.89 -18.06 -30.96
N ASP A 23 -5.82 -17.71 -30.07
CA ASP A 23 -6.35 -18.61 -29.03
C ASP A 23 -7.50 -19.45 -29.61
N PRO A 24 -7.43 -20.80 -29.60
CA PRO A 24 -8.56 -21.65 -29.94
C PRO A 24 -9.49 -21.81 -28.72
N THR A 25 -10.68 -21.23 -28.81
CA THR A 25 -11.85 -21.61 -28.01
C THR A 25 -12.16 -23.10 -28.21
N PRO A 26 -12.35 -23.90 -27.14
CA PRO A 26 -12.85 -25.25 -27.31
C PRO A 26 -14.36 -25.24 -27.60
N SER A 27 -14.66 -25.86 -28.73
CA SER A 27 -15.92 -26.27 -29.34
C SER A 27 -17.14 -26.45 -28.44
N ALA A 28 -18.23 -25.91 -28.95
CA ALA A 28 -19.57 -26.47 -28.86
C ALA A 28 -19.59 -27.94 -29.33
N PHE A 29 -20.27 -28.80 -28.57
CA PHE A 29 -20.93 -29.98 -29.11
C PHE A 29 -22.43 -29.70 -29.07
N ASP A 30 -22.96 -29.55 -30.28
CA ASP A 30 -24.36 -29.59 -30.66
C ASP A 30 -24.81 -31.06 -30.80
N ASP A 31 -26.08 -31.26 -31.17
CA ASP A 31 -26.74 -32.49 -31.65
C ASP A 31 -27.44 -33.40 -30.60
N THR A 32 -28.74 -33.71 -30.64
CA THR A 32 -29.80 -33.48 -31.67
C THR A 32 -31.20 -33.77 -31.08
N ASP A 33 -32.20 -33.00 -31.55
CA ASP A 33 -33.65 -33.19 -31.77
C ASP A 33 -34.49 -34.30 -31.10
N GLN A 34 -35.70 -33.92 -30.65
CA GLN A 34 -37.01 -34.20 -31.30
C GLN A 34 -38.11 -34.21 -30.23
N ASP A 35 -39.20 -33.47 -30.45
CA ASP A 35 -40.58 -33.82 -30.04
C ASP A 35 -41.52 -32.81 -30.72
N PHE A 36 -41.96 -33.06 -31.95
CA PHE A 36 -43.20 -33.77 -32.32
C PHE A 36 -44.47 -33.15 -31.73
N ASP A 37 -45.06 -32.23 -32.51
CA ASP A 37 -46.46 -31.83 -32.44
C ASP A 37 -47.38 -33.04 -32.53
N HIS A 38 -48.23 -33.27 -31.52
CA HIS A 38 -49.56 -33.86 -31.69
C HIS A 38 -50.42 -33.67 -30.43
N GLN A 39 -51.56 -32.97 -30.61
CA GLN A 39 -52.93 -33.28 -30.13
C GLN A 39 -53.66 -31.95 -29.85
N ASN A 40 -54.48 -31.41 -30.76
CA ASN A 40 -55.86 -31.81 -31.05
C ASN A 40 -56.64 -32.30 -29.82
N GLY A 41 -57.50 -31.42 -29.31
CA GLY A 41 -58.91 -31.66 -28.98
C GLY A 41 -59.23 -32.81 -28.04
N GLU A 42 -59.79 -32.49 -26.87
CA GLU A 42 -61.25 -32.43 -26.69
C GLU A 42 -61.59 -32.13 -25.22
N ASP A 43 -62.52 -31.19 -25.07
CA ASP A 43 -63.22 -30.80 -23.85
C ASP A 43 -63.67 -32.01 -23.03
N TRP A 44 -63.17 -32.11 -21.80
CA TRP A 44 -63.89 -32.77 -20.71
C TRP A 44 -63.86 -31.85 -19.49
N GLU A 45 -64.98 -31.16 -19.30
CA GLU A 45 -65.53 -30.59 -18.06
C GLU A 45 -64.52 -30.23 -16.96
N ASN A 46 -64.21 -28.93 -16.87
CA ASN A 46 -63.49 -28.32 -15.76
C ASN A 46 -64.36 -28.30 -14.48
N PRO A 47 -64.03 -29.02 -13.38
CA PRO A 47 -64.38 -28.56 -12.05
C PRO A 47 -63.42 -27.42 -11.65
N PRO A 48 -63.76 -26.56 -10.68
CA PRO A 48 -62.93 -25.40 -10.37
C PRO A 48 -61.56 -25.85 -9.85
N GLU A 49 -60.49 -25.47 -10.53
CA GLU A 49 -59.13 -25.58 -10.01
C GLU A 49 -58.98 -24.53 -8.89
N ASP A 50 -59.27 -24.98 -7.68
CA ASP A 50 -58.77 -24.36 -6.46
C ASP A 50 -57.23 -24.31 -6.54
N GLU A 51 -56.69 -23.19 -6.08
CA GLU A 51 -55.28 -22.86 -5.89
C GLU A 51 -54.43 -24.06 -5.45
N ILE A 52 -53.69 -24.65 -6.39
CA ILE A 52 -52.59 -25.56 -6.05
C ILE A 52 -51.33 -24.70 -5.89
N ASP A 53 -51.17 -24.17 -4.69
CA ASP A 53 -49.92 -23.64 -4.20
C ASP A 53 -48.86 -24.75 -4.40
N SER A 54 -47.94 -24.53 -5.33
CA SER A 54 -46.79 -25.40 -5.54
C SER A 54 -45.87 -25.26 -4.33
N LEU A 55 -46.23 -25.90 -3.21
CA LEU A 55 -45.33 -26.08 -2.08
C LEU A 55 -44.22 -27.03 -2.52
N GLU A 56 -43.15 -26.44 -3.02
CA GLU A 56 -41.80 -26.98 -2.95
C GLU A 56 -41.64 -27.58 -1.54
N PRO A 57 -41.34 -28.88 -1.37
CA PRO A 57 -41.26 -29.48 -0.05
C PRO A 57 -40.13 -28.78 0.72
N ASP A 58 -40.48 -28.15 1.86
CA ASP A 58 -39.51 -27.52 2.74
C ASP A 58 -38.34 -28.49 3.02
N PRO A 59 -37.07 -28.05 2.87
CA PRO A 59 -35.93 -28.91 3.06
C PRO A 59 -35.97 -29.50 4.48
N PRO A 60 -35.63 -30.79 4.64
CA PRO A 60 -35.72 -31.45 5.94
C PRO A 60 -34.87 -30.68 6.96
N SER A 61 -35.50 -30.30 8.06
CA SER A 61 -34.92 -29.48 9.12
C SER A 61 -34.92 -30.24 10.44
N VAL A 62 -33.84 -30.13 11.20
CA VAL A 62 -33.63 -30.84 12.47
C VAL A 62 -33.33 -29.83 13.56
N GLU A 63 -34.04 -29.92 14.68
CA GLU A 63 -33.81 -29.05 15.83
C GLU A 63 -32.75 -29.67 16.76
N ILE A 64 -31.63 -28.96 16.93
CA ILE A 64 -30.55 -29.37 17.84
C ILE A 64 -30.33 -28.22 18.82
N ASN A 65 -30.45 -28.49 20.13
CA ASN A 65 -30.30 -27.51 21.21
C ASN A 65 -31.18 -26.25 21.08
N GLY A 66 -32.42 -26.40 20.59
CA GLY A 66 -33.38 -25.29 20.43
C GLY A 66 -33.16 -24.43 19.17
N GLN A 67 -32.32 -24.88 18.25
CA GLN A 67 -32.03 -24.20 16.99
C GLN A 67 -32.39 -25.12 15.83
N VAL A 68 -33.33 -24.69 14.98
CA VAL A 68 -33.75 -25.41 13.78
C VAL A 68 -32.68 -25.19 12.72
N MET A 69 -31.98 -26.25 12.33
CA MET A 69 -30.99 -26.23 11.25
C MET A 69 -31.46 -27.12 10.12
N SER A 70 -31.23 -26.69 8.87
CA SER A 70 -31.45 -27.57 7.73
C SER A 70 -30.47 -28.75 7.80
N VAL A 71 -30.89 -29.90 7.26
CA VAL A 71 -29.99 -31.08 7.12
C VAL A 71 -28.77 -30.74 6.25
N GLU A 72 -28.90 -29.81 5.32
CA GLU A 72 -27.82 -29.29 4.49
C GLU A 72 -26.79 -28.50 5.29
N ASP A 73 -27.23 -27.63 6.21
CA ASP A 73 -26.34 -26.90 7.11
C ASP A 73 -25.63 -27.86 8.08
N LEU A 74 -26.32 -28.91 8.53
CA LEU A 74 -25.72 -29.94 9.37
C LEU A 74 -24.63 -30.72 8.63
N ASN A 75 -24.91 -31.16 7.41
CA ASN A 75 -23.93 -31.85 6.57
C ASN A 75 -22.73 -30.95 6.23
N ARG A 76 -22.97 -29.65 5.98
CA ARG A 76 -21.91 -28.66 5.77
C ARG A 76 -21.08 -28.43 7.04
N SER A 77 -21.70 -28.40 8.22
CA SER A 77 -20.97 -28.25 9.49
C SER A 77 -20.13 -29.49 9.81
N LEU A 78 -20.66 -30.69 9.54
CA LEU A 78 -19.96 -31.95 9.76
C LEU A 78 -18.77 -32.09 8.80
N SER A 79 -18.93 -31.72 7.53
CA SER A 79 -17.82 -31.73 6.57
C SER A 79 -16.74 -30.72 6.97
N PHE A 80 -17.11 -29.52 7.43
CA PHE A 80 -16.16 -28.55 7.98
C PHE A 80 -15.42 -29.10 9.21
N ALA A 81 -16.14 -29.74 10.14
CA ALA A 81 -15.56 -30.32 11.33
C ALA A 81 -14.60 -31.48 11.00
N GLN A 82 -14.94 -32.32 10.02
CA GLN A 82 -14.07 -33.39 9.54
C GLN A 82 -12.81 -32.82 8.86
N GLN A 83 -12.97 -31.78 8.03
CA GLN A 83 -11.85 -31.10 7.40
C GLN A 83 -10.92 -30.47 8.45
N ALA A 84 -11.46 -29.72 9.41
CA ALA A 84 -10.69 -29.14 10.51
C ALA A 84 -9.97 -30.22 11.35
N ALA A 85 -10.63 -31.35 11.62
CA ALA A 85 -10.00 -32.46 12.35
C ALA A 85 -8.84 -33.09 11.56
N SER A 86 -8.99 -33.25 10.25
CA SER A 86 -7.91 -33.74 9.38
C SER A 86 -6.72 -32.78 9.34
N GLU A 87 -6.97 -31.47 9.27
CA GLU A 87 -5.94 -30.43 9.27
C GLU A 87 -5.17 -30.40 10.60
N VAL A 88 -5.88 -30.49 11.74
CA VAL A 88 -5.24 -30.57 13.06
C VAL A 88 -4.36 -31.82 13.19
N LEU A 89 -4.83 -32.96 12.66
CA LEU A 89 -4.07 -34.20 12.70
C LEU A 89 -2.82 -34.12 11.82
N GLN A 90 -2.93 -33.51 10.64
CA GLN A 90 -1.81 -33.24 9.74
C GLN A 90 -0.78 -32.32 10.40
N LEU A 91 -1.21 -31.19 10.97
CA LEU A 91 -0.33 -30.26 11.69
C LEU A 91 0.38 -30.94 12.86
N ARG A 92 -0.29 -31.85 13.58
CA ARG A 92 0.34 -32.64 14.65
C ARG A 92 1.44 -33.56 14.13
N GLN A 93 1.24 -34.19 12.97
CA GLN A 93 2.27 -35.03 12.36
C GLN A 93 3.47 -34.20 11.90
N GLU A 94 3.22 -33.08 11.21
CA GLU A 94 4.27 -32.17 10.74
C GLU A 94 5.10 -31.60 11.90
N THR A 95 4.42 -31.19 12.97
CA THR A 95 5.08 -30.71 14.18
C THR A 95 5.89 -31.81 14.87
N ALA A 96 5.39 -33.05 14.93
CA ALA A 96 6.14 -34.18 15.49
C ALA A 96 7.40 -34.50 14.68
N LEU A 97 7.34 -34.42 13.35
CA LEU A 97 8.51 -34.59 12.48
C LEU A 97 9.56 -33.52 12.74
N LEU A 98 9.14 -32.25 12.86
CA LEU A 98 10.05 -31.15 13.20
C LEU A 98 10.71 -31.34 14.56
N ASP A 99 9.97 -31.84 15.56
CA ASP A 99 10.55 -32.16 16.87
C ASP A 99 11.53 -33.32 16.81
N GLN A 100 11.24 -34.36 16.02
CA GLN A 100 12.16 -35.47 15.83
C GLN A 100 13.46 -35.01 15.17
N TYR A 101 13.38 -34.20 14.13
CA TYR A 101 14.56 -33.60 13.48
C TYR A 101 15.34 -32.69 14.43
N ALA A 102 14.65 -31.91 15.25
CA ALA A 102 15.28 -31.07 16.26
C ALA A 102 16.03 -31.92 17.30
N GLN A 103 15.40 -33.00 17.80
CA GLN A 103 16.04 -33.94 18.71
C GLN A 103 17.27 -34.63 18.10
N LEU A 104 17.18 -35.07 16.84
CA LEU A 104 18.31 -35.71 16.13
C LEU A 104 19.50 -34.77 15.92
N SER A 105 19.23 -33.48 15.71
CA SER A 105 20.25 -32.44 15.57
C SER A 105 20.74 -31.88 16.92
N GLY A 106 20.16 -32.32 18.04
CA GLY A 106 20.46 -31.80 19.37
C GLY A 106 20.01 -30.35 19.59
N MET A 107 19.11 -29.84 18.74
CA MET A 107 18.60 -28.48 18.78
C MET A 107 17.15 -28.45 19.30
N SER A 108 16.71 -27.28 19.78
CA SER A 108 15.27 -27.05 19.96
C SER A 108 14.57 -26.81 18.62
N ARG A 109 13.26 -27.06 18.55
CA ARG A 109 12.47 -26.77 17.33
C ARG A 109 12.65 -25.33 16.86
N GLN A 110 12.64 -24.37 17.78
CA GLN A 110 12.82 -22.95 17.44
C GLN A 110 14.20 -22.68 16.82
N GLN A 111 15.26 -23.29 17.37
CA GLN A 111 16.60 -23.17 16.81
C GLN A 111 16.67 -23.81 15.41
N LEU A 112 16.09 -24.99 15.22
CA LEU A 112 16.05 -25.64 13.92
C LEU A 112 15.31 -24.78 12.88
N LEU A 113 14.15 -24.22 13.23
CA LEU A 113 13.42 -23.32 12.35
C LEU A 113 14.23 -22.05 12.02
N SER A 114 14.92 -21.48 13.00
CA SER A 114 15.79 -20.33 12.77
C SER A 114 16.97 -20.65 11.86
N ALA A 115 17.56 -21.85 12.00
CA ALA A 115 18.65 -22.32 11.15
C ALA A 115 18.17 -22.56 9.72
N LEU A 116 17.03 -23.25 9.54
CA LEU A 116 16.42 -23.44 8.22
C LEU A 116 16.07 -22.12 7.54
N ASN A 117 15.54 -21.14 8.28
CA ASN A 117 15.23 -19.83 7.73
C ASN A 117 16.50 -19.07 7.32
N SER A 118 17.56 -19.14 8.14
CA SER A 118 18.88 -18.61 7.78
C SER A 118 19.41 -19.28 6.51
N ASP A 119 19.31 -20.60 6.38
CA ASP A 119 19.77 -21.34 5.20
C ASP A 119 18.99 -20.99 3.94
N LEU A 120 17.66 -20.86 4.04
CA LEU A 120 16.83 -20.38 2.94
C LEU A 120 17.21 -18.96 2.52
N GLN A 121 17.44 -18.07 3.48
CA GLN A 121 17.88 -16.70 3.20
C GLN A 121 19.26 -16.69 2.54
N ASN A 122 20.19 -17.53 3.01
CA ASN A 122 21.52 -17.66 2.44
C ASN A 122 21.47 -18.20 1.00
N ALA A 123 20.63 -19.21 0.73
CA ALA A 123 20.43 -19.77 -0.59
C ALA A 123 19.81 -18.74 -1.55
N TYR A 124 18.82 -17.96 -1.08
CA TYR A 124 18.24 -16.85 -1.84
C TYR A 124 19.30 -15.80 -2.20
N ILE A 125 20.10 -15.36 -1.22
CA ILE A 125 21.20 -14.41 -1.43
C ILE A 125 22.19 -14.96 -2.47
N GLN A 126 22.54 -16.24 -2.39
CA GLN A 126 23.48 -16.86 -3.32
C GLN A 126 22.93 -16.93 -4.74
N GLN A 127 21.66 -17.32 -4.91
CA GLN A 127 20.99 -17.37 -6.20
C GLN A 127 20.89 -15.98 -6.84
N GLU A 128 20.48 -14.99 -6.07
CA GLU A 128 20.30 -13.63 -6.57
C GLU A 128 21.65 -12.94 -6.85
N ALA A 129 22.68 -13.20 -6.03
CA ALA A 129 24.03 -12.73 -6.30
C ALA A 129 24.57 -13.28 -7.62
N LEU A 130 24.41 -14.58 -7.87
CA LEU A 130 24.78 -15.21 -9.15
C LEU A 130 24.02 -14.60 -10.33
N ARG A 131 22.72 -14.31 -10.16
CA ARG A 131 21.90 -13.66 -11.20
C ARG A 131 22.41 -12.26 -11.56
N GLN A 132 22.93 -11.53 -10.58
CA GLN A 132 23.47 -10.18 -10.75
C GLN A 132 24.97 -10.17 -11.10
N GLY A 133 25.61 -11.36 -11.21
CA GLY A 133 27.05 -11.47 -11.47
C GLY A 133 27.92 -10.94 -10.32
N LEU A 134 27.39 -10.94 -9.10
CA LEU A 134 28.05 -10.45 -7.88
C LEU A 134 28.45 -11.63 -7.00
N GLU A 135 29.50 -11.45 -6.20
CA GLU A 135 29.82 -12.37 -5.10
C GLU A 135 28.71 -12.33 -4.02
N PRO A 136 28.35 -13.46 -3.38
CA PRO A 136 27.30 -13.50 -2.36
C PRO A 136 27.53 -12.53 -1.21
N GLU A 137 28.78 -12.32 -0.79
CA GLU A 137 29.13 -11.35 0.26
C GLU A 137 28.94 -9.91 -0.21
N ALA A 138 29.31 -9.59 -1.46
CA ALA A 138 29.09 -8.27 -2.04
C ALA A 138 27.59 -7.96 -2.16
N PHE A 139 26.78 -8.95 -2.51
CA PHE A 139 25.33 -8.81 -2.55
C PHE A 139 24.72 -8.59 -1.15
N ARG A 140 25.20 -9.30 -0.12
CA ARG A 140 24.81 -9.02 1.29
C ARG A 140 25.12 -7.59 1.69
N GLN A 141 26.34 -7.12 1.39
CA GLN A 141 26.73 -5.74 1.68
C GLN A 141 25.83 -4.76 0.92
N HIS A 142 25.50 -5.06 -0.34
CA HIS A 142 24.57 -4.25 -1.12
C HIS A 142 23.19 -4.16 -0.45
N LEU A 143 22.62 -5.29 -0.04
CA LEU A 143 21.34 -5.32 0.69
C LEU A 143 21.40 -4.54 2.00
N GLN A 144 22.49 -4.64 2.76
CA GLN A 144 22.68 -3.85 3.97
C GLN A 144 22.76 -2.35 3.69
N ILE A 145 23.50 -1.94 2.66
CA ILE A 145 23.58 -0.53 2.23
C ILE A 145 22.21 -0.02 1.80
N GLN A 146 21.47 -0.81 1.01
CA GLN A 146 20.10 -0.47 0.59
C GLN A 146 19.16 -0.35 1.78
N HIS A 147 19.27 -1.26 2.76
CA HIS A 147 18.47 -1.20 3.98
C HIS A 147 18.79 0.04 4.80
N GLN A 148 20.07 0.36 5.01
CA GLN A 148 20.48 1.58 5.70
C GLN A 148 20.03 2.86 4.96
N LYS A 149 20.12 2.88 3.64
CA LYS A 149 19.58 3.96 2.81
C LYS A 149 18.08 4.10 3.02
N ASN A 150 17.32 3.00 2.94
CA ASN A 150 15.89 3.01 3.17
C ASN A 150 15.52 3.49 4.58
N LEU A 151 16.24 3.10 5.62
CA LEU A 151 16.03 3.60 6.98
C LEU A 151 16.26 5.11 7.09
N ARG A 152 17.33 5.62 6.45
CA ARG A 152 17.60 7.06 6.42
C ARG A 152 16.55 7.84 5.64
N LEU A 153 15.97 7.23 4.59
CA LEU A 153 14.96 7.85 3.73
C LEU A 153 13.53 7.69 4.27
N ALA A 154 13.27 6.71 5.13
CA ALA A 154 11.96 6.46 5.73
C ALA A 154 11.30 7.72 6.35
N PRO A 155 11.98 8.52 7.19
CA PRO A 155 11.35 9.71 7.77
C PRO A 155 11.09 10.81 6.74
N TYR A 156 11.85 10.85 5.64
CA TYR A 156 11.60 11.77 4.53
C TYR A 156 10.40 11.32 3.69
N ARG A 157 10.22 10.02 3.48
CA ARG A 157 9.01 9.48 2.84
C ARG A 157 7.76 9.84 3.63
N GLU A 158 7.80 9.70 4.96
CA GLU A 158 6.71 10.11 5.84
C GLU A 158 6.41 11.61 5.74
N LEU A 159 7.45 12.44 5.64
CA LEU A 159 7.29 13.88 5.42
C LEU A 159 6.61 14.18 4.09
N LEU A 160 6.99 13.52 2.99
CA LEU A 160 6.39 13.72 1.67
C LEU A 160 4.93 13.25 1.64
N ASP A 161 4.60 12.16 2.33
CA ASP A 161 3.23 11.65 2.45
C ASP A 161 2.34 12.64 3.22
N ARG A 162 2.86 13.22 4.31
CA ARG A 162 2.11 14.17 5.13
C ARG A 162 2.05 15.58 4.55
N PHE A 163 3.05 15.96 3.76
CA PHE A 163 3.18 17.28 3.13
C PHE A 163 3.45 17.13 1.62
N PRO A 164 2.44 16.74 0.83
CA PRO A 164 2.62 16.52 -0.62
C PRO A 164 3.00 17.78 -1.39
N GLN A 165 2.87 18.96 -0.77
CA GLN A 165 3.32 20.24 -1.33
C GLN A 165 4.84 20.32 -1.47
N LEU A 166 5.59 19.64 -0.59
CA LEU A 166 7.03 19.45 -0.73
C LEU A 166 7.25 18.34 -1.75
N HIS A 167 7.27 18.65 -3.05
CA HIS A 167 7.43 17.63 -4.09
C HIS A 167 8.81 16.95 -4.02
N ASP A 168 9.81 17.63 -3.45
CA ASP A 168 11.18 17.13 -3.31
C ASP A 168 11.75 17.36 -1.90
N PRO A 169 12.43 16.35 -1.31
CA PRO A 169 13.14 16.49 -0.04
C PRO A 169 14.39 17.41 -0.15
N ALA A 170 14.82 17.76 -1.35
CA ALA A 170 15.89 18.73 -1.59
C ALA A 170 15.43 20.19 -1.40
N ASN A 171 14.13 20.46 -1.51
CA ASN A 171 13.54 21.81 -1.41
C ASN A 171 13.06 22.12 0.03
N LEU A 172 13.73 21.56 1.05
CA LEU A 172 13.41 21.83 2.44
C LEU A 172 13.94 23.22 2.85
N PRO A 173 13.16 24.01 3.61
CA PRO A 173 13.65 25.25 4.20
C PRO A 173 14.91 25.02 5.03
N GLN A 174 15.86 25.96 4.98
CA GLN A 174 17.17 25.81 5.64
C GLN A 174 17.04 25.61 7.16
N GLU A 175 16.04 26.22 7.79
CA GLU A 175 15.72 26.05 9.22
C GLU A 175 15.33 24.60 9.55
N VAL A 176 14.56 23.97 8.65
CA VAL A 176 14.11 22.59 8.78
C VAL A 176 15.29 21.64 8.57
N ALA A 177 16.12 21.89 7.56
CA ALA A 177 17.34 21.12 7.31
C ALA A 177 18.31 21.18 8.50
N ALA A 178 18.50 22.35 9.11
CA ALA A 178 19.34 22.52 10.29
C ALA A 178 18.80 21.72 11.49
N ARG A 179 17.48 21.73 11.73
CA ARG A 179 16.87 20.93 12.79
C ARG A 179 16.99 19.43 12.56
N ILE A 180 16.88 18.98 11.32
CA ILE A 180 17.10 17.57 10.98
C ILE A 180 18.55 17.15 11.23
N GLN A 181 19.52 18.02 10.92
CA GLN A 181 20.94 17.78 11.26
C GLN A 181 21.19 17.71 12.77
N GLN A 182 20.38 18.41 13.57
CA GLN A 182 20.40 18.32 15.05
C GLN A 182 19.74 17.04 15.58
N GLY A 183 19.22 16.16 14.72
CA GLY A 183 18.60 14.90 15.09
C GLY A 183 17.08 14.99 15.32
N ILE A 184 16.44 16.10 14.97
CA ILE A 184 14.99 16.24 15.07
C ILE A 184 14.33 15.51 13.89
N HIS A 185 13.20 14.85 14.16
CA HIS A 185 12.44 14.15 13.12
C HIS A 185 11.96 15.12 12.03
N PRO A 186 12.17 14.83 10.72
CA PRO A 186 11.82 15.73 9.61
C PRO A 186 10.39 16.24 9.64
N VAL A 187 9.43 15.36 9.93
CA VAL A 187 8.00 15.73 10.02
C VAL A 187 7.74 16.78 11.11
N VAL A 188 8.39 16.65 12.26
CA VAL A 188 8.23 17.58 13.39
C VAL A 188 8.91 18.91 13.08
N ALA A 189 10.14 18.84 12.55
CA ALA A 189 10.88 20.03 12.15
C ALA A 189 10.11 20.89 11.12
N TYR A 190 9.45 20.25 10.16
CA TYR A 190 8.64 20.97 9.16
C TYR A 190 7.33 21.53 9.74
N GLN A 191 6.67 20.81 10.65
CA GLN A 191 5.49 21.32 11.37
C GLN A 191 5.82 22.56 12.18
N ASP A 192 6.93 22.53 12.92
CA ASP A 192 7.38 23.68 13.70
C ASP A 192 7.67 24.90 12.83
N TYR A 193 8.22 24.68 11.64
CA TYR A 193 8.45 25.75 10.66
C TYR A 193 7.15 26.36 10.14
N ILE A 194 6.13 25.55 9.85
CA ILE A 194 4.82 26.08 9.45
C ILE A 194 4.21 26.90 10.59
N LEU A 195 4.33 26.42 11.83
CA LEU A 195 3.83 27.14 13.01
C LEU A 195 4.58 28.45 13.24
N SER A 196 5.90 28.48 13.10
CA SER A 196 6.69 29.71 13.25
C SER A 196 6.33 30.75 12.20
N GLN A 197 6.12 30.33 10.95
CA GLN A 197 5.67 31.22 9.87
C GLN A 197 4.28 31.80 10.14
N GLN A 198 3.33 30.98 10.62
CA GLN A 198 2.01 31.46 11.00
C GLN A 198 2.09 32.47 12.15
N GLN A 199 2.88 32.20 13.17
CA GLN A 199 3.08 33.12 14.30
C GLN A 199 3.69 34.45 13.86
N ALA A 200 4.72 34.42 13.01
CA ALA A 200 5.33 35.64 12.46
C ALA A 200 4.30 36.48 11.69
N SER A 201 3.46 35.85 10.86
CA SER A 201 2.40 36.57 10.13
C SER A 201 1.38 37.22 11.06
N GLN A 202 0.97 36.54 12.13
CA GLN A 202 0.04 37.08 13.12
C GLN A 202 0.66 38.25 13.88
N GLN A 203 1.94 38.17 14.22
CA GLN A 203 2.65 39.27 14.88
C GLN A 203 2.71 40.51 13.99
N ILE A 204 2.99 40.35 12.69
CA ILE A 204 2.98 41.47 11.74
C ILE A 204 1.58 42.10 11.64
N LEU A 205 0.53 41.29 11.52
CA LEU A 205 -0.85 41.79 11.47
C LEU A 205 -1.25 42.51 12.77
N SER A 206 -0.87 41.96 13.93
CA SER A 206 -1.15 42.59 15.22
C SER A 206 -0.43 43.93 15.38
N GLN A 207 0.82 44.03 14.89
CA GLN A 207 1.56 45.30 14.88
C GLN A 207 0.94 46.30 13.91
N GLN A 208 0.52 45.86 12.72
CA GLN A 208 -0.17 46.73 11.76
C GLN A 208 -1.51 47.25 12.31
N GLN A 209 -2.27 46.41 13.02
CA GLN A 209 -3.49 46.81 13.72
C GLN A 209 -3.17 47.82 14.82
N ALA A 210 -2.20 47.54 15.68
CA ALA A 210 -1.78 48.45 16.74
C ALA A 210 -1.28 49.80 16.19
N LEU A 211 -0.57 49.79 15.05
CA LEU A 211 -0.15 51.01 14.35
C LEU A 211 -1.36 51.75 13.75
N ARG A 212 -2.30 51.04 13.13
CA ARG A 212 -3.55 51.63 12.64
C ARG A 212 -4.33 52.28 13.77
N ASP A 213 -4.55 51.58 14.88
CA ASP A 213 -5.26 52.09 16.03
C ASP A 213 -4.56 53.34 16.61
N LYS A 214 -3.22 53.32 16.72
CA LYS A 214 -2.43 54.48 17.14
C LYS A 214 -2.49 55.65 16.14
N CYS A 215 -2.55 55.37 14.84
CA CYS A 215 -2.60 56.35 13.76
C CYS A 215 -4.03 56.78 13.36
N THR A 216 -5.08 56.21 13.95
CA THR A 216 -6.48 56.62 13.70
C THR A 216 -6.85 57.96 14.35
N GLY A 217 -5.96 58.52 15.18
CA GLY A 217 -6.08 59.87 15.73
C GLY A 217 -5.20 60.87 14.99
N SER A 218 -5.66 61.40 13.85
CA SER A 218 -5.44 62.80 13.39
C SER A 218 -6.09 63.06 12.02
N ALA A 219 -7.43 63.18 12.01
CA ALA A 219 -8.17 63.80 10.90
C ALA A 219 -8.16 65.34 10.97
N SER A 220 -7.10 65.93 11.52
CA SER A 220 -6.85 67.39 11.51
C SER A 220 -5.38 67.64 11.79
N GLY A 221 -4.55 67.53 10.75
CA GLY A 221 -3.15 67.91 10.78
C GLY A 221 -2.75 68.42 9.40
N LEU A 222 -2.87 69.74 9.21
CA LEU A 222 -2.39 70.42 8.02
C LEU A 222 -0.90 70.16 7.81
N GLY A 223 -0.54 69.79 6.57
CA GLY A 223 0.65 70.31 5.89
C GLY A 223 2.01 69.68 6.21
N ASN A 224 2.68 69.32 5.10
CA ASN A 224 4.13 69.23 4.90
C ASN A 224 4.82 67.87 5.19
N GLY A 225 5.07 67.11 4.11
CA GLY A 225 6.45 66.99 3.63
C GLY A 225 7.36 65.87 4.15
N GLU A 226 6.88 64.84 4.86
CA GLU A 226 7.76 63.80 5.43
C GLU A 226 7.33 62.34 5.15
N MET A 227 6.66 62.07 4.02
CA MET A 227 6.37 60.66 3.63
C MET A 227 7.55 59.93 2.96
N ASP A 228 8.63 60.61 2.59
CA ASP A 228 9.76 59.99 1.88
C ASP A 228 10.86 59.40 2.79
N SER A 229 10.88 59.73 4.09
CA SER A 229 11.91 59.17 5.02
C SER A 229 11.57 57.78 5.57
N ALA A 230 10.28 57.44 5.72
CA ALA A 230 9.88 56.13 6.24
C ALA A 230 9.97 55.02 5.18
N LEU A 231 9.70 55.35 3.91
CA LEU A 231 9.83 54.42 2.79
C LEU A 231 11.29 54.20 2.37
N SER A 232 12.15 55.22 2.49
CA SER A 232 13.58 55.09 2.21
C SER A 232 14.34 54.26 3.26
N ALA A 233 13.95 54.36 4.54
CA ALA A 233 14.48 53.49 5.60
C ALA A 233 14.03 52.03 5.45
N PHE A 234 12.83 51.78 4.89
CA PHE A 234 12.34 50.42 4.63
C PHE A 234 13.09 49.75 3.46
N LEU A 235 13.46 50.52 2.43
CA LEU A 235 14.23 50.01 1.28
C LEU A 235 15.73 49.83 1.58
N SER A 236 16.31 50.53 2.55
CA SER A 236 17.73 50.36 2.91
C SER A 236 18.00 49.12 3.76
N VAL A 237 16.98 48.57 4.44
CA VAL A 237 17.12 47.36 5.29
C VAL A 237 17.07 46.07 4.47
N PHE A 238 16.56 46.12 3.23
CA PHE A 238 16.46 44.96 2.34
C PHE A 238 17.61 44.85 1.33
N ASN A 239 18.62 45.75 1.38
CA ASN A 239 19.68 45.84 0.38
C ASN A 239 21.10 45.79 0.96
N ASP A 240 21.28 45.26 2.18
CA ASP A 240 22.56 44.82 2.75
C ASP A 240 22.51 43.32 3.10
#